data_AF-A0A2V6EFB5-F1
#
_entry.id   AF-A0A2V6EFB5-F1
#
_cell.length_a   1.000
_cell.length_b   1.000
_cell.length_c   1.000
_cell.angle_alpha   90.00
_cell.angle_beta   90.00
_cell.angle_gamma   90.00
#
_symmetry.space_group_name_H-M   'P 1'
#
loop_
_entity.id
_entity.type
_entity.pdbx_description
1 polymer ?
#
loop_
_entity_poly.entity_id
_entity_poly.type
_entity_poly.pdbx_seq_one_letter_code
_entity_poly.pdbx_strand_id
1 'polypeptide(L)'
;MLARPIPSSGEKLPVIGLGTWQTFDVEPAQSGALAEVLRAFVKLGGRVIDSSPVYGRAEQVIGDLLTKLKLRDSLFLATKVWTRGRQAGI
;
A
#
# COMPACT_ATOMS: atom_id res chain seq x y z
N MET A 1 -16.90 -4.87 8.50
CA MET A 1 -16.20 -3.64 8.10
C MET A 1 -16.94 -2.99 6.94
N LEU A 2 -17.16 -1.67 6.97
CA LEU A 2 -17.86 -0.95 5.90
C LEU A 2 -16.99 -0.91 4.64
N ALA A 3 -17.60 -1.16 3.48
CA ALA A 3 -16.92 -1.16 2.18
C ALA A 3 -17.75 -0.42 1.12
N ARG A 4 -17.07 0.17 0.13
CA ARG A 4 -17.68 0.87 -1.00
C ARG A 4 -17.10 0.36 -2.33
N PRO A 5 -17.90 0.26 -3.39
CA PRO A 5 -17.40 -0.11 -4.71
C PRO A 5 -16.60 1.03 -5.34
N ILE A 6 -15.53 0.70 -6.07
CA ILE A 6 -14.90 1.61 -7.02
C ILE A 6 -15.88 1.78 -8.21
N PRO A 7 -16.33 3.00 -8.57
CA PRO A 7 -17.39 3.17 -9.57
C PRO A 7 -17.13 2.52 -10.94
N SER A 8 -15.88 2.50 -11.40
CA SER A 8 -15.53 1.97 -12.72
C SER A 8 -15.36 0.46 -12.76
N SER A 9 -14.89 -0.18 -11.68
CA SER A 9 -14.59 -1.62 -11.65
C SER A 9 -15.56 -2.45 -10.81
N GLY A 10 -16.32 -1.83 -9.91
CA GLY A 10 -17.17 -2.51 -8.94
C GLY A 10 -16.41 -3.16 -7.76
N GLU A 11 -15.08 -3.14 -7.76
CA GLU A 11 -14.24 -3.71 -6.71
C GLU A 11 -14.61 -3.11 -5.34
N LYS A 12 -14.92 -3.95 -4.35
CA LYS A 12 -15.37 -3.50 -3.03
C LYS A 12 -14.18 -3.32 -2.10
N LEU A 13 -13.85 -2.06 -1.83
CA LEU A 13 -12.77 -1.70 -0.93
C LEU A 13 -13.29 -1.25 0.44
N PRO A 14 -12.60 -1.61 1.55
CA PRO A 14 -12.82 -1.01 2.86
C PRO A 14 -12.77 0.52 2.79
N VAL A 15 -13.61 1.19 3.59
CA VAL A 15 -13.62 2.67 3.64
C VAL A 15 -12.41 3.28 4.36
N ILE A 16 -11.57 2.45 4.98
CA ILE A 16 -10.30 2.84 5.60
C ILE A 16 -9.15 2.17 4.83
N GLY A 17 -8.15 2.96 4.45
CA GLY A 17 -6.90 2.51 3.86
C GLY A 17 -5.69 2.91 4.67
N LEU A 18 -4.53 2.40 4.28
CA LEU A 18 -3.22 2.70 4.88
C LEU A 18 -2.39 3.53 3.90
N GLY A 19 -2.07 4.77 4.25
CA GLY A 19 -1.13 5.60 3.51
C GLY A 19 0.31 5.38 3.97
N THR A 20 1.26 5.46 3.03
CA THR A 20 2.68 5.14 3.29
C THR A 20 3.60 6.34 3.34
N TRP A 21 3.11 7.55 3.05
CA TRP A 21 3.91 8.78 3.04
C TRP A 21 4.51 9.05 4.41
N GLN A 22 5.82 9.30 4.45
CA GLN A 22 6.67 9.50 5.64
C GLN A 22 6.79 8.28 6.57
N THR A 23 5.72 7.53 6.78
CA THR A 23 5.67 6.42 7.76
C THR A 23 6.40 5.16 7.29
N PHE A 24 6.49 4.93 5.98
CA PHE A 24 7.22 3.80 5.40
C PHE A 24 8.52 4.21 4.68
N ASP A 25 8.87 5.50 4.70
CA ASP A 25 10.18 5.97 4.22
C ASP A 25 11.24 5.78 5.30
N VAL A 26 11.56 4.52 5.56
CA VAL A 26 12.55 4.10 6.55
C VAL A 26 13.61 3.21 5.92
N GLU A 27 14.76 3.09 6.58
CA GLU A 27 15.73 2.08 6.19
C GLU A 27 15.10 0.67 6.36
N PRO A 28 15.27 -0.25 5.40
CA PRO A 28 14.65 -1.58 5.46
C PRO A 28 14.94 -2.35 6.77
N ALA A 29 16.14 -2.16 7.33
CA ALA A 29 16.54 -2.74 8.61
C ALA A 29 15.69 -2.25 9.82
N GLN A 30 15.03 -1.10 9.70
CA GLN A 30 14.21 -0.47 10.74
C GLN A 30 12.71 -0.75 10.54
N SER A 31 12.32 -1.53 9.52
CA SER A 31 10.92 -1.77 9.14
C SER A 31 10.17 -2.79 10.03
N GLY A 32 10.80 -3.29 11.10
CA GLY A 32 10.25 -4.35 11.95
C GLY A 32 8.87 -4.03 12.55
N ALA A 33 8.70 -2.81 13.07
CA ALA A 33 7.41 -2.37 13.60
C ALA A 33 6.33 -2.26 12.51
N LEU A 34 6.72 -1.84 11.30
CA LEU A 34 5.81 -1.73 10.15
C LEU A 34 5.30 -3.10 9.69
N ALA A 35 6.10 -4.16 9.87
CA ALA A 35 5.66 -5.53 9.62
C ALA A 35 4.50 -5.94 10.54
N GLU A 36 4.54 -5.55 11.82
CA GLU A 36 3.43 -5.78 12.76
C GLU A 36 2.20 -4.95 12.41
N VAL A 37 2.39 -3.69 11.98
CA VAL A 37 1.30 -2.85 11.48
C VAL A 37 0.61 -3.51 10.29
N LEU A 38 1.35 -4.02 9.30
CA LEU A 38 0.78 -4.69 8.14
C LEU A 38 0.04 -5.98 8.50
N ARG A 39 0.59 -6.79 9.42
CA ARG A 39 -0.10 -7.97 9.95
C ARG A 39 -1.42 -7.61 10.62
N ALA A 40 -1.39 -6.62 11.52
CA ALA A 40 -2.58 -6.16 12.22
C ALA A 40 -3.61 -5.57 11.26
N PHE A 41 -3.17 -4.76 10.30
CA PHE A 41 -4.02 -4.16 9.28
C PHE A 41 -4.79 -5.22 8.50
N VAL A 42 -4.10 -6.22 7.94
CA VAL A 42 -4.77 -7.32 7.21
C VAL A 42 -5.65 -8.16 8.14
N LYS A 43 -5.18 -8.50 9.35
CA LYS A 43 -5.95 -9.27 10.34
C LYS A 43 -7.27 -8.59 10.72
N LEU A 44 -7.29 -7.26 10.78
CA LEU A 44 -8.48 -6.45 11.08
C LEU A 44 -9.33 -6.14 9.84
N GLY A 45 -8.98 -6.74 8.69
CA GLY A 45 -9.72 -6.67 7.43
C GLY A 45 -9.24 -5.60 6.45
N GLY A 46 -8.24 -4.79 6.82
CA GLY A 46 -7.66 -3.77 5.97
C GLY A 46 -7.15 -4.35 4.64
N ARG A 47 -7.42 -3.64 3.54
CA ARG A 47 -7.03 -4.08 2.19
C ARG A 47 -6.34 -3.03 1.33
N VAL A 48 -6.63 -1.74 1.52
CA VAL A 48 -6.13 -0.69 0.62
C VAL A 48 -4.83 -0.11 1.15
N ILE A 49 -3.76 -0.16 0.35
CA ILE A 49 -2.51 0.55 0.61
C ILE A 49 -2.31 1.61 -0.48
N ASP A 50 -2.08 2.84 -0.07
CA ASP A 50 -1.73 3.97 -0.94
C ASP A 50 -0.24 4.26 -0.87
N SER A 51 0.41 4.39 -2.02
CA SER A 51 1.83 4.72 -2.16
C SER A 51 2.10 5.67 -3.33
N SER A 52 3.37 6.03 -3.55
CA SER A 52 3.81 6.90 -4.63
C SER A 52 5.31 6.74 -4.86
N PRO A 53 5.82 6.85 -6.10
CA PRO A 53 7.26 6.85 -6.40
C PRO A 53 8.02 7.98 -5.72
N VAL A 54 7.34 9.06 -5.33
CA VAL A 54 7.97 10.20 -4.63
C VAL A 54 7.99 10.05 -3.11
N TYR A 55 7.48 8.96 -2.54
CA TYR A 55 7.46 8.73 -1.08
C TYR A 55 8.75 8.09 -0.56
N GLY A 56 9.89 8.45 -1.14
CA GLY A 56 11.20 7.93 -0.74
C GLY A 56 11.24 6.40 -0.89
N ARG A 57 11.64 5.70 0.18
CA ARG A 57 11.77 4.23 0.22
C ARG A 57 10.45 3.48 0.42
N ALA A 58 9.33 4.18 0.56
CA ALA A 58 8.06 3.56 0.97
C ALA A 58 7.62 2.38 0.08
N GLU A 59 7.74 2.49 -1.24
CA GLU A 59 7.38 1.39 -2.16
C GLU A 59 8.29 0.17 -1.99
N GLN A 60 9.60 0.38 -1.81
CA GLN A 60 10.55 -0.70 -1.56
C GLN A 60 10.25 -1.39 -0.23
N VAL A 61 10.11 -0.63 0.86
CA VAL A 61 9.83 -1.17 2.20
C VAL A 61 8.52 -1.95 2.22
N ILE A 62 7.46 -1.41 1.59
CA ILE A 62 6.19 -2.14 1.45
C ILE A 62 6.40 -3.44 0.65
N GLY A 63 7.07 -3.39 -0.50
CA GLY A 63 7.33 -4.57 -1.33
C GLY A 63 8.07 -5.69 -0.59
N ASP A 64 9.13 -5.31 0.14
CA ASP A 64 9.94 -6.24 0.94
C ASP A 64 9.12 -6.88 2.06
N LEU A 65 8.34 -6.07 2.80
CA LEU A 65 7.50 -6.55 3.89
C LEU A 65 6.36 -7.44 3.38
N LEU A 66 5.67 -7.05 2.30
CA LEU A 66 4.58 -7.84 1.74
C LEU A 66 5.05 -9.20 1.22
N THR A 67 6.25 -9.25 0.63
CA THR A 67 6.91 -10.49 0.22
C THR A 67 7.22 -11.37 1.42
N LYS A 68 7.89 -10.80 2.44
CA LYS A 68 8.25 -11.52 3.67
C LYS A 68 7.03 -12.09 4.41
N LEU A 69 5.94 -11.34 4.44
CA LEU A 69 4.71 -11.69 5.16
C LEU A 69 3.73 -12.53 4.32
N LYS A 70 3.98 -12.69 3.02
CA LYS A 70 3.06 -13.34 2.06
C LYS A 70 1.66 -12.72 2.07
N LEU A 71 1.59 -11.39 2.13
CA LEU A 71 0.33 -10.64 2.23
C LEU A 71 -0.10 -9.96 0.93
N ARG A 72 0.69 -10.09 -0.15
CA ARG A 72 0.45 -9.36 -1.41
C ARG A 72 -0.95 -9.58 -1.98
N ASP A 73 -1.47 -10.81 -1.93
CA ASP A 73 -2.76 -11.17 -2.52
C ASP A 73 -3.95 -10.73 -1.67
N SER A 74 -3.72 -10.36 -0.40
CA SER A 74 -4.75 -9.84 0.50
C SER A 74 -5.02 -8.35 0.32
N LEU A 75 -4.26 -7.68 -0.56
CA LEU A 75 -4.17 -6.22 -0.61
C LEU A 75 -4.48 -5.68 -2.01
N PHE A 76 -5.19 -4.55 -2.02
CA PHE A 76 -5.32 -3.65 -3.15
C PHE A 76 -4.23 -2.58 -3.03
N LEU A 77 -3.24 -2.62 -3.93
CA LEU A 77 -2.13 -1.67 -3.95
C LEU A 77 -2.42 -0.56 -4.96
N ALA A 78 -2.49 0.68 -4.47
CA ALA A 78 -2.61 1.87 -5.29
C ALA A 78 -1.29 2.65 -5.25
N THR A 79 -0.71 2.92 -6.42
CA THR A 79 0.39 3.87 -6.56
C THR A 79 0.00 5.02 -7.48
N LYS A 80 0.85 6.04 -7.53
CA LYS A 80 0.63 7.28 -8.27
C LYS A 80 1.65 7.40 -9.38
N VAL A 81 1.32 8.19 -10.38
CA VAL A 81 2.25 8.61 -11.42
C VAL A 81 2.36 10.12 -11.34
N TRP A 82 3.53 10.63 -10.92
CA TRP A 82 3.82 12.06 -10.88
C TRP A 82 4.56 12.45 -12.16
N THR A 83 3.88 12.39 -13.30
CA THR A 83 4.45 12.82 -14.59
C THR A 83 3.34 13.19 -15.56
N ARG A 84 3.63 14.13 -16.47
CA ARG A 84 2.72 14.52 -17.56
C ARG A 84 3.03 13.72 -18.81
N GLY A 85 1.97 13.23 -19.47
CA GLY A 85 2.06 12.45 -20.69
C GLY A 85 2.08 10.95 -20.43
N ARG A 86 1.22 10.21 -21.14
CA ARG A 86 1.03 8.76 -20.95
C ARG A 86 2.34 7.99 -21.03
N GLN A 87 3.15 8.27 -22.05
CA GLN A 87 4.39 7.52 -22.30
C GLN A 87 5.43 7.69 -21.19
N ALA A 88 5.48 8.86 -20.56
CA ALA A 88 6.42 9.13 -19.49
C ALA A 88 5.94 8.60 -18.13
N GLY A 89 4.68 8.15 -18.05
CA GLY A 89 4.04 7.60 -16.86
C GLY A 89 3.87 6.09 -16.84
N ILE A 90 4.40 5.37 -17.83
CA ILE A 90 4.36 3.90 -17.96
C ILE A 90 5.78 3.35 -17.84
#